data_AF-A0A7S1U1Q9-F1
#
_entry.id   AF-A0A7S1U1Q9-F1
#
_cell.length_a   1.000
_cell.length_b   1.000
_cell.length_c   1.000
_cell.angle_alpha   90.00
_cell.angle_beta   90.00
_cell.angle_gamma   90.00
#
_symmetry.space_group_name_H-M   'P 1'
#
loop_
_entity.id
_entity.type
_entity.pdbx_description
1 polymer ?
#
loop_
_entity_poly.entity_id
_entity_poly.type
_entity_poly.pdbx_seq_one_letter_code
_entity_poly.pdbx_strand_id
1 'polypeptide(L)'
;DYFHGLVMSTATPLVLLVLMYVGRTITRDTGIRGTLDYLILTVTFMVLPTATTLSCNTWLCETLDTSDEEDKAYLVSDYSIECNTPRHEMFKLYAAVMIIIYPIGIPLFYSYMLMNRPKTTKL
;
A
#
# COMPACT_ATOMS: atom_id res chain seq x y z
N ASP A 1 -0.88 -18.47 10.96
CA ASP A 1 0.07 -17.45 10.49
C ASP A 1 -0.66 -16.21 9.99
N TYR A 2 -0.77 -15.18 10.85
CA TYR A 2 -1.44 -13.91 10.55
C TYR A 2 -0.89 -13.21 9.30
N PHE A 3 0.41 -13.42 9.02
CA PHE A 3 1.06 -12.95 7.80
C PHE A 3 0.44 -13.53 6.52
N HIS A 4 0.06 -14.82 6.50
CA HIS A 4 -0.63 -15.41 5.35
C HIS A 4 -2.02 -14.81 5.15
N GLY A 5 -2.71 -14.45 6.24
CA GLY A 5 -4.02 -13.77 6.18
C GLY A 5 -3.92 -12.33 5.65
N LEU A 6 -2.91 -11.58 6.10
CA LEU A 6 -2.63 -10.22 5.61
C LEU A 6 -2.12 -10.21 4.17
N VAL A 7 -1.26 -11.16 3.80
CA VAL A 7 -0.82 -11.32 2.42
C VAL A 7 -1.99 -11.73 1.55
N MET A 8 -2.91 -12.59 1.98
CA MET A 8 -4.12 -12.85 1.20
C MET A 8 -4.99 -11.59 1.03
N SER A 9 -5.18 -10.79 2.09
CA SER A 9 -6.03 -9.61 2.02
C SER A 9 -5.40 -8.44 1.24
N THR A 10 -4.07 -8.40 1.10
CA THR A 10 -3.34 -7.35 0.34
C THR A 10 -2.85 -7.81 -1.02
N ALA A 11 -2.45 -9.08 -1.19
CA ALA A 11 -2.03 -9.65 -2.46
C ALA A 11 -3.20 -9.84 -3.43
N THR A 12 -4.40 -10.19 -2.94
CA THR A 12 -5.59 -10.29 -3.79
C THR A 12 -5.91 -8.97 -4.49
N PRO A 13 -6.02 -7.83 -3.79
CA PRO A 13 -6.24 -6.55 -4.46
C PRO A 13 -5.02 -6.12 -5.29
N LEU A 14 -3.78 -6.43 -4.90
CA LEU A 14 -2.59 -6.12 -5.74
C LEU A 14 -2.56 -6.91 -7.05
N VAL A 15 -2.87 -8.20 -7.02
CA VAL A 15 -2.97 -9.05 -8.22
C VAL A 15 -4.10 -8.55 -9.12
N LEU A 16 -5.26 -8.21 -8.53
CA LEU A 16 -6.35 -7.58 -9.28
C LEU A 16 -5.93 -6.24 -9.89
N LEU A 17 -5.19 -5.40 -9.17
CA LEU A 17 -4.67 -4.12 -9.66
C LEU A 17 -3.71 -4.32 -10.84
N VAL A 18 -2.80 -5.30 -10.77
CA VAL A 18 -1.89 -5.64 -11.87
C VAL A 18 -2.66 -6.13 -13.08
N LEU A 19 -3.64 -7.02 -12.89
CA LEU A 19 -4.50 -7.51 -13.98
C LEU A 19 -5.31 -6.38 -14.62
N MET A 20 -5.83 -5.45 -13.82
CA MET A 20 -6.58 -4.28 -14.31
C MET A 20 -5.67 -3.29 -15.04
N TYR A 21 -4.44 -3.08 -14.55
CA TYR A 21 -3.44 -2.24 -15.22
C TYR A 21 -3.02 -2.83 -16.57
N VAL A 22 -2.80 -4.15 -16.63
CA VAL A 22 -2.54 -4.86 -17.90
C VAL A 22 -3.77 -4.82 -18.80
N GLY A 23 -4.98 -4.97 -18.26
CA GLY A 23 -6.23 -4.79 -19.00
C GLY A 23 -6.34 -3.39 -19.61
N ARG A 24 -5.87 -2.35 -18.92
CA ARG A 24 -5.83 -0.97 -19.43
C ARG A 24 -4.85 -0.79 -20.59
N THR A 25 -3.71 -1.47 -20.57
CA THR A 25 -2.73 -1.39 -21.67
C THR A 25 -3.20 -2.15 -22.91
N ILE A 26 -3.94 -3.25 -22.72
CA ILE A 26 -4.50 -4.08 -23.80
C ILE A 26 -5.77 -3.46 -24.42
N THR A 27 -6.63 -2.85 -23.59
CA THR A 27 -7.88 -2.24 -24.07
C THR A 27 -7.60 -0.93 -24.82
N ARG A 28 -8.01 -0.88 -26.10
CA ARG A 28 -8.00 0.34 -26.92
C ARG A 28 -9.26 1.20 -26.75
N ASP A 29 -10.30 0.64 -26.13
CA ASP A 29 -11.56 1.34 -25.88
C ASP A 29 -11.39 2.43 -24.82
N THR A 30 -11.69 3.67 -25.19
CA THR A 30 -11.53 4.84 -24.32
C THR A 30 -12.55 4.90 -23.18
N GLY A 31 -13.70 4.24 -23.32
CA GLY A 31 -14.73 4.14 -22.29
C GLY A 31 -14.32 3.15 -21.20
N ILE A 32 -13.91 1.93 -21.59
CA ILE A 32 -13.44 0.89 -20.66
C ILE A 32 -12.21 1.37 -19.88
N ARG A 33 -11.29 2.10 -20.52
CA ARG A 33 -10.15 2.73 -19.84
C ARG A 33 -10.57 3.64 -18.69
N GLY A 34 -11.61 4.45 -18.87
CA GLY A 34 -12.12 5.33 -17.80
C GLY A 34 -12.69 4.57 -16.61
N THR A 35 -13.45 3.50 -16.86
CA THR A 35 -14.00 2.64 -15.81
C THR A 35 -12.90 1.87 -15.07
N LEU A 36 -11.89 1.35 -15.79
CA LEU A 36 -10.72 0.71 -15.19
C LEU A 36 -9.95 1.68 -14.30
N ASP A 37 -9.77 2.93 -14.74
CA ASP A 37 -9.07 3.96 -13.97
C ASP A 37 -9.78 4.31 -12.67
N TYR A 38 -11.12 4.36 -12.70
CA TYR A 38 -11.94 4.59 -11.52
C TYR A 38 -11.93 3.41 -10.54
N LEU A 39 -12.00 2.18 -11.06
CA LEU A 39 -11.95 0.97 -10.24
C LEU A 39 -10.57 0.77 -9.59
N ILE A 40 -9.49 1.00 -10.35
CA ILE A 40 -8.11 0.99 -9.83
C ILE A 40 -7.97 1.99 -8.69
N LEU A 41 -8.53 3.19 -8.84
CA LEU A 41 -8.51 4.22 -7.79
C LEU A 41 -9.25 3.75 -6.53
N THR A 42 -10.46 3.23 -6.71
CA THR A 42 -11.32 2.78 -5.60
C THR A 42 -10.64 1.66 -4.80
N VAL A 43 -10.09 0.65 -5.49
CA VAL A 43 -9.39 -0.47 -4.84
C VAL A 43 -8.14 0.02 -4.12
N THR A 44 -7.36 0.90 -4.75
CA THR A 44 -6.12 1.40 -4.13
C THR A 44 -6.41 2.30 -2.92
N PHE A 45 -7.44 3.15 -3.00
CA PHE A 45 -7.90 3.96 -1.87
C PHE A 45 -8.39 3.10 -0.70
N MET A 46 -9.00 1.95 -0.97
CA MET A 46 -9.47 1.02 0.06
C MET A 46 -8.31 0.30 0.77
N VAL A 47 -7.21 -0.01 0.07
CA VAL A 47 -6.02 -0.67 0.64
C VAL A 47 -5.07 0.32 1.31
N LEU A 48 -5.12 1.61 0.94
CA LEU A 48 -4.34 2.71 1.50
C LEU A 48 -4.37 2.79 3.04
N PRO A 49 -5.54 2.79 3.72
CA PRO A 49 -5.58 2.89 5.18
C PRO A 49 -4.89 1.70 5.82
N THR A 50 -5.10 0.48 5.32
CA THR A 50 -4.45 -0.72 5.86
C THR A 50 -2.94 -0.66 5.70
N ALA A 51 -2.44 -0.29 4.51
CA ALA A 51 -1.00 -0.16 4.27
C ALA A 51 -0.35 0.94 5.12
N THR A 52 -1.04 2.08 5.27
CA THR A 52 -0.56 3.21 6.08
C THR A 52 -0.54 2.87 7.56
N THR A 53 -1.61 2.24 8.08
CA THR A 53 -1.69 1.81 9.47
C THR A 53 -0.61 0.77 9.79
N LEU A 54 -0.36 -0.20 8.90
CA LEU A 54 0.75 -1.14 9.06
C LEU A 54 2.10 -0.41 9.05
N SER A 55 2.28 0.54 8.15
CA SER A 55 3.51 1.33 8.03
C SER A 55 3.76 2.27 9.21
N CYS A 56 2.72 2.78 9.87
CA CYS A 56 2.87 3.54 11.12
C CYS A 56 3.13 2.61 12.31
N ASN A 57 2.46 1.45 12.34
CA ASN A 57 2.63 0.48 13.42
C ASN A 57 3.99 -0.23 13.40
N THR A 58 4.66 -0.35 12.25
CA THR A 58 6.03 -0.89 12.19
C THR A 58 7.06 -0.04 12.94
N TRP A 59 6.73 1.17 13.37
CA TRP A 59 7.60 2.05 14.15
C TRP A 59 7.33 1.97 15.65
N LEU A 60 6.19 1.38 16.05
CA LEU A 60 5.78 1.22 17.43
C LEU A 60 6.36 -0.08 18.00
N CYS A 61 7.36 0.07 18.87
CA CYS A 61 7.98 -1.02 19.61
C CYS A 61 7.62 -0.88 21.09
N GLU A 62 7.27 -2.00 21.72
CA GLU A 62 7.02 -2.11 23.15
C GLU A 62 8.03 -3.07 23.76
N THR A 63 8.66 -2.65 24.85
CA THR A 63 9.60 -3.48 25.62
C THR A 63 8.80 -4.40 26.52
N LEU A 64 8.95 -5.71 26.35
CA LEU A 64 8.38 -6.66 27.28
C LEU A 64 9.40 -6.87 28.41
N ASP A 65 9.03 -6.46 29.63
CA ASP A 65 9.78 -6.75 30.85
C ASP A 65 9.65 -8.24 31.19
N THR A 66 10.24 -9.10 30.36
CA THR A 66 10.45 -10.50 30.73
C THR A 66 11.64 -10.55 31.67
N SER A 67 11.43 -11.17 32.84
CA SER A 67 12.35 -11.29 33.98
C SER A 67 13.69 -12.00 33.72
N ASP A 68 14.12 -12.10 32.47
CA ASP A 68 15.35 -12.76 32.01
C ASP A 68 16.21 -11.70 31.30
N GLU A 69 17.12 -11.05 32.06
CA GLU A 69 18.33 -10.25 31.75
C GLU A 69 18.55 -9.48 30.40
N GLU A 70 17.64 -9.53 29.42
CA GLU A 70 17.70 -8.78 28.16
C GLU A 70 16.32 -8.19 27.85
N ASP A 71 16.21 -6.85 27.93
CA ASP A 71 15.02 -6.10 27.52
C ASP A 71 14.77 -6.29 26.02
N LYS A 72 13.85 -7.19 25.65
CA LYS A 72 13.49 -7.42 24.24
C LYS A 72 12.32 -6.54 23.85
N ALA A 73 12.56 -5.68 22.85
CA ALA A 73 11.53 -4.83 22.25
C ALA A 73 10.84 -5.56 21.08
N TYR A 74 9.51 -5.68 21.16
CA TYR A 74 8.68 -6.34 20.16
C TYR A 74 7.77 -5.32 19.46
N LEU A 75 7.38 -5.63 18.22
CA LEU A 75 6.51 -4.78 17.44
C LEU A 75 5.05 -4.88 17.94
N VAL A 76 4.41 -3.76 18.27
CA VAL A 76 3.05 -3.76 18.85
C VAL A 76 1.99 -4.34 17.89
N SER A 77 2.16 -4.18 16.58
CA SER A 77 1.26 -4.79 15.60
C SER A 77 1.47 -6.29 15.43
N ASP A 78 2.64 -6.80 15.77
CA ASP A 78 2.97 -8.21 15.65
C ASP A 78 4.09 -8.57 16.64
N TYR A 79 3.70 -9.06 17.82
CA TYR A 79 4.62 -9.48 18.87
C TYR A 79 5.53 -10.65 18.45
N SER A 80 5.38 -11.21 17.25
CA SER A 80 6.31 -12.18 16.69
C SER A 80 7.58 -11.54 16.10
N ILE A 81 7.65 -10.21 15.95
CA ILE A 81 8.78 -9.50 15.34
C ILE A 81 9.53 -8.69 16.40
N GLU A 82 10.80 -9.03 16.62
CA GLU A 82 11.72 -8.27 17.46
C GLU A 82 12.25 -7.03 16.73
N CYS A 83 12.13 -5.85 17.35
CA CYS A 83 12.53 -4.56 16.78
C CYS A 83 14.05 -4.42 16.58
N ASN A 84 14.87 -5.24 17.26
CA ASN A 84 16.32 -5.23 17.13
C ASN A 84 16.86 -6.16 16.03
N THR A 85 15.99 -6.76 15.21
CA THR A 85 16.44 -7.65 14.14
C THR A 85 16.65 -6.90 12.82
N PRO A 86 17.66 -7.27 12.01
CA PRO A 86 17.91 -6.65 10.69
C PRO A 86 16.74 -6.84 9.70
N ARG A 87 15.86 -7.80 9.99
CA ARG A 87 14.61 -8.01 9.24
C ARG A 87 13.65 -6.82 9.40
N HIS A 88 13.62 -6.16 10.57
CA HIS A 88 12.79 -4.99 10.84
C HIS A 88 13.22 -3.75 10.05
N GLU A 89 14.52 -3.53 9.85
CA GLU A 89 15.03 -2.41 9.05
C GLU A 89 14.59 -2.49 7.59
N MET A 90 14.64 -3.69 6.99
CA MET A 90 14.16 -3.90 5.62
C MET A 90 12.65 -3.62 5.50
N PHE A 91 11.88 -3.95 6.54
CA PHE A 91 10.45 -3.64 6.58
C PHE A 91 10.16 -2.14 6.75
N LYS A 92 10.95 -1.43 7.56
CA LYS A 92 10.86 0.04 7.65
C LYS A 92 11.14 0.70 6.30
N LEU A 93 12.16 0.24 5.57
CA LEU A 93 12.49 0.77 4.26
C LEU A 93 11.35 0.54 3.25
N TYR A 94 10.79 -0.68 3.22
CA TYR A 94 9.65 -1.02 2.36
C TYR A 94 8.42 -0.15 2.69
N ALA A 95 8.08 -0.01 3.97
CA ALA A 95 6.99 0.84 4.43
C ALA A 95 7.18 2.32 4.04
N ALA A 96 8.40 2.85 4.19
CA ALA A 96 8.72 4.23 3.80
C ALA A 96 8.54 4.47 2.29
N VAL A 97 8.96 3.53 1.45
CA VAL A 97 8.77 3.61 -0.01
C VAL A 97 7.29 3.57 -0.36
N MET A 98 6.50 2.70 0.29
CA MET A 98 5.05 2.61 0.06
C MET A 98 4.31 3.89 0.48
N ILE A 99 4.74 4.54 1.57
CA ILE A 99 4.24 5.86 1.99
C ILE A 99 4.58 6.96 0.98
N ILE A 100 5.63 6.83 0.16
CA ILE A 100 5.90 7.84 -0.87
C ILE A 100 5.08 7.55 -2.13
N ILE A 101 5.03 6.29 -2.56
CA ILE A 101 4.38 5.90 -3.81
C ILE A 101 2.86 6.09 -3.73
N TYR A 102 2.22 5.72 -2.63
CA TYR A 102 0.75 5.69 -2.56
C TYR A 102 0.09 7.07 -2.37
N PRO A 103 0.39 7.87 -1.32
CA PRO A 103 -0.25 9.18 -1.13
C PRO A 103 0.27 10.27 -2.07
N ILE A 104 1.45 10.12 -2.69
CA ILE A 104 2.01 11.16 -3.58
C ILE A 104 1.97 10.72 -5.05
N GLY A 105 2.45 9.51 -5.35
CA GLY A 105 2.53 9.02 -6.74
C GLY A 105 1.16 8.87 -7.40
N ILE A 106 0.14 8.43 -6.66
CA ILE A 106 -1.20 8.23 -7.20
C ILE A 106 -1.88 9.56 -7.53
N PRO A 107 -1.99 10.56 -6.62
CA PRO A 107 -2.57 11.85 -6.96
C PRO A 107 -1.85 12.57 -8.11
N LEU A 108 -0.52 12.44 -8.19
CA LEU A 108 0.27 13.00 -9.30
C LEU A 108 -0.06 12.34 -10.64
N PHE A 109 -0.17 11.02 -10.68
CA PHE A 109 -0.52 10.30 -11.90
C PHE A 109 -1.93 10.66 -12.41
N TYR A 110 -2.90 10.78 -11.50
CA TYR A 110 -4.26 11.17 -11.86
C TYR A 110 -4.40 12.64 -12.25
N SER A 111 -3.72 13.55 -11.54
CA SER A 111 -3.72 14.98 -11.90
C SER A 111 -3.08 15.18 -13.28
N TYR A 112 -1.99 14.49 -13.59
CA TYR A 112 -1.41 14.47 -14.93
C TYR A 112 -2.39 13.95 -16.00
N MET A 113 -3.09 12.84 -15.72
CA MET A 113 -4.07 12.28 -16.66
C MET A 113 -5.25 13.23 -16.91
N LEU A 114 -5.71 13.94 -15.88
CA LEU A 114 -6.81 14.89 -15.97
C LEU A 114 -6.39 16.18 -16.70
N MET A 115 -5.16 16.66 -16.47
CA MET A 115 -4.62 17.85 -17.12
C MET A 115 -4.35 17.64 -18.63
N ASN A 116 -4.08 16.41 -19.05
CA ASN A 116 -3.91 16.06 -20.47
C ASN A 116 -5.24 15.82 -21.22
N ARG A 117 -6.41 15.93 -20.56
CA ARG A 117 -7.71 15.89 -21.25
C ARG A 117 -7.98 17.28 -21.84
N PRO A 118 -8.16 17.43 -23.17
CA PRO A 118 -8.56 18.70 -23.74
C PRO A 118 -9.92 19.12 -23.16
N LYS A 119 -9.98 20.34 -22.60
CA LYS A 119 -11.20 20.92 -22.05
C LYS A 119 -12.21 21.13 -23.18
N THR A 120 -13.10 20.16 -23.43
CA THR A 120 -14.33 20.43 -24.18
C THR A 120 -15.29 21.18 -23.27
N THR A 121 -15.00 22.45 -23.05
CA THR A 121 -15.95 23.43 -22.56
C THR A 121 -16.94 23.68 -23.69
N LYS A 122 -18.05 22.93 -23.72
CA LYS A 122 -19.24 23.38 -24.45
C LYS A 122 -19.85 24.50 -23.60
N LEU A 123 -19.61 25.74 -24.01
CA LEU A 123 -20.45 26.91 -23.73
C LEU A 123 -21.34 27.13 -24.94
#